data_AF-A0A378VWW7-F1
#
_entry.id   AF-A0A378VWW7-F1
#
_cell.length_a   1.000
_cell.length_b   1.000
_cell.length_c   1.000
_cell.angle_alpha   90.00
_cell.angle_beta   90.00
_cell.angle_gamma   90.00
#
_symmetry.space_group_name_H-M   'P 1'
#
loop_
_entity.id
_entity.type
_entity.pdbx_description
1 polymer ?
#
loop_
_entity_poly.entity_id
_entity_poly.type
_entity_poly.pdbx_seq_one_letter_code
_entity_poly.pdbx_strand_id
1 'polypeptide(L)' 'MMTLHIDNLSGKNAHHQAETVFKAFGRALRMAVEHDPRMAGQTPSTKGTLTA' A
#
# COMPACT_ATOMS: atom_id res chain seq x y z
N MET A 1 4.69 -6.22 -10.08
CA MET A 1 5.10 -4.82 -9.85
C MET A 1 4.10 -4.16 -8.89
N MET A 2 4.45 -3.13 -8.12
CA MET A 2 3.49 -2.34 -7.32
C MET A 2 3.53 -0.88 -7.75
N THR A 3 2.39 -0.20 -7.64
CA THR A 3 2.32 1.27 -7.72
C THR A 3 2.31 1.81 -6.29
N LEU A 4 3.21 2.75 -5.98
CA LEU A 4 3.38 3.30 -4.64
C LEU A 4 3.44 4.83 -4.70
N HIS A 5 2.61 5.48 -3.90
CA HIS A 5 2.65 6.92 -3.67
C HIS A 5 2.87 7.17 -2.18
N ILE A 6 3.75 8.10 -1.85
CA ILE A 6 4.06 8.49 -0.48
C ILE A 6 4.20 10.01 -0.46
N ASP A 7 3.35 10.67 0.32
CA ASP A 7 3.41 12.10 0.54
C ASP A 7 3.80 12.40 1.99
N ASN A 8 4.92 13.11 2.16
CA ASN A 8 5.33 13.63 3.44
C ASN A 8 4.71 15.02 3.66
N LEU A 9 3.49 15.05 4.19
CA LEU A 9 2.66 16.26 4.29
C LEU A 9 3.27 17.36 5.19
N SER A 10 4.05 16.98 6.22
CA SER A 10 4.71 17.94 7.10
C SER A 10 5.89 17.32 7.86
N GLY A 11 6.78 18.17 8.37
CA GLY A 11 7.78 17.78 9.37
C GLY A 11 9.04 18.65 9.34
N LYS A 12 9.78 18.65 10.45
CA LYS A 12 11.05 19.39 10.60
C LYS A 12 12.25 18.48 10.87
N ASN A 13 12.00 17.26 11.34
CA ASN A 13 13.03 16.28 11.71
C ASN A 13 12.97 15.11 10.73
N ALA A 14 14.08 14.85 10.05
CA ALA A 14 14.17 13.82 9.01
C ALA A 14 13.93 12.40 9.54
N HIS A 15 14.37 12.10 10.77
CA HIS A 15 14.15 10.79 11.40
C HIS A 15 12.64 10.53 11.58
N HIS A 16 11.91 11.49 12.14
CA HIS A 16 10.46 11.34 12.33
C HIS A 16 9.68 11.29 11.01
N GLN A 17 10.12 12.02 9.98
CA GLN A 17 9.51 11.97 8.65
C GLN A 17 9.67 10.58 8.03
N ALA A 18 10.90 10.04 8.03
CA ALA A 18 11.16 8.69 7.54
C ALA A 18 10.35 7.65 8.33
N GLU A 19 10.36 7.71 9.66
CA GLU A 19 9.59 6.80 10.50
C GLU A 19 8.09 6.86 10.19
N THR A 20 7.54 8.06 10.00
CA THR A 20 6.12 8.24 9.65
C THR A 20 5.81 7.63 8.29
N VAL A 21 6.69 7.81 7.30
CA VAL A 21 6.58 7.20 5.97
C VAL A 21 6.53 5.67 6.09
N PHE A 22 7.46 5.05 6.81
CA PHE A 22 7.49 3.59 6.95
C PHE A 22 6.28 3.05 7.73
N LYS A 23 5.83 3.77 8.77
CA LYS A 23 4.60 3.40 9.50
C LYS A 23 3.36 3.49 8.62
N ALA A 24 3.24 4.54 7.81
CA ALA A 24 2.12 4.70 6.88
C ALA A 24 2.14 3.62 5.80
N PHE A 25 3.31 3.38 5.18
CA PHE A 25 3.50 2.32 4.20
C PHE A 25 3.14 0.95 4.78
N GLY A 26 3.62 0.61 5.97
CA GLY A 26 3.31 -0.68 6.61
C GLY A 26 1.80 -0.90 6.82
N ARG A 27 1.07 0.15 7.21
CA ARG A 27 -0.40 0.07 7.32
C ARG A 27 -1.09 -0.07 5.97
N ALA A 28 -0.68 0.71 4.97
CA ALA A 28 -1.25 0.65 3.62
C ALA A 28 -1.01 -0.72 2.97
N LEU A 29 0.22 -1.24 3.07
CA LEU A 29 0.58 -2.55 2.55
C LEU A 29 -0.23 -3.65 3.23
N ARG A 30 -0.35 -3.62 4.57
CA ARG A 30 -1.19 -4.57 5.32
C ARG A 30 -2.61 -4.59 4.77
N MET A 31 -3.25 -3.44 4.62
CA MET A 31 -4.62 -3.37 4.08
C MET A 31 -4.69 -3.89 2.63
N ALA A 32 -3.68 -3.61 1.81
CA ALA A 32 -3.67 -4.02 0.40
C ALA A 32 -3.48 -5.54 0.19
N VAL A 33 -2.79 -6.22 1.11
CA VAL A 33 -2.50 -7.66 1.00
C VAL A 33 -3.41 -8.54 1.85
N GLU A 34 -4.29 -7.95 2.67
CA GLU A 34 -5.28 -8.70 3.44
C GLU A 34 -6.28 -9.41 2.49
N HIS A 35 -6.67 -10.64 2.85
CA HIS A 35 -7.68 -11.37 2.10
C HIS A 35 -9.05 -10.68 2.23
N ASP A 36 -9.65 -10.28 1.09
CA ASP A 36 -11.06 -9.86 1.07
C ASP A 36 -11.97 -11.08 0.80
N PRO A 37 -12.76 -11.55 1.78
CA PRO A 37 -13.68 -12.68 1.61
C PRO A 37 -14.75 -12.43 0.54
N ARG A 38 -15.06 -11.17 0.20
CA ARG A 38 -16.01 -10.81 -0.87
C ARG A 38 -15.42 -11.04 -2.27
N MET A 39 -14.11 -11.18 -2.38
CA MET A 39 -13.38 -11.41 -3.63
C MET A 39 -12.75 -12.81 -3.70
N ALA A 40 -13.21 -13.75 -2.88
CA ALA A 40 -12.67 -15.11 -2.85
C ALA A 40 -12.71 -15.77 -4.24
N GLY A 41 -11.56 -16.30 -4.66
CA GLY A 41 -11.40 -16.97 -5.96
C GLY A 41 -11.35 -16.03 -7.18
N GLN A 42 -11.38 -14.71 -7.00
CA GLN A 42 -11.37 -13.74 -8.09
C GLN A 42 -10.09 -12.90 -8.08
N THR A 43 -9.57 -12.57 -9.26
CA THR A 43 -8.49 -11.59 -9.41
C THR A 43 -9.09 -10.18 -9.41
N PRO A 44 -8.60 -9.22 -8.59
CA PRO A 44 -9.11 -7.86 -8.53
C PRO A 44 -8.66 -7.02 -9.75
N SER A 45 -9.10 -7.40 -10.94
CA SER A 45 -8.77 -6.75 -12.21
C SER A 45 -9.87 -7.03 -13.23
N THR A 46 -10.40 -5.98 -13.87
CA THR A 46 -11.38 -6.14 -14.96
C THR A 46 -10.80 -6.82 -16.20
N LYS A 47 -9.47 -6.83 -16.33
CA LYS A 47 -8.74 -7.55 -17.38
C LYS A 47 -8.46 -9.01 -17.01
N GLY A 48 -8.85 -9.44 -15.80
CA GLY A 48 -8.65 -10.81 -15.31
C GLY A 48 -7.20 -11.17 -14.98
N THR A 49 -6.27 -10.22 -15.03
CA THR A 49 -4.85 -10.48 -14.75
C THR A 49 -4.16 -9.30 -14.07
N LEU A 50 -3.12 -9.62 -13.30
CA LEU A 50 -2.16 -8.69 -12.71
C LEU A 50 -0.76 -9.23 -13.01
N THR A 51 -0.07 -8.63 -13.98
CA THR A 51 1.28 -9.04 -14.40
C THR A 51 2.31 -7.97 -14.03
N ALA A 52 3.58 -8.34 -14.08
CA ALA A 52 4.69 -7.39 -14.02
C ALA A 52 4.79 -6.60 -15.34
#